data_AF-K1RMQ8-F1
#
_entry.id   AF-K1RMQ8-F1
#
_cell.length_a   1.000
_cell.length_b   1.000
_cell.length_c   1.000
_cell.angle_alpha   90.00
_cell.angle_beta   90.00
_cell.angle_gamma   90.00
#
_symmetry.space_group_name_H-M   'P 1'
#
loop_
_entity.id
_entity.type
_entity.pdbx_description
1 polymer ?
#
loop_
_entity_poly.entity_id
_entity_poly.type
_entity_poly.pdbx_seq_one_letter_code
_entity_poly.pdbx_strand_id
1 'polypeptide(L)'
;MKVGLFIPCYINAVYPEVGRASCELLRRVGCDVDYPLDQTCCGQPMANAGFERDAKALAERMNALFERYDYVVGPSASCVVFVREGYPRLLDNYREHACLDSRIWEICEFLHDVVKPARLDARFPHRVSLHNSCHGVRMMGLSSPSELHVPYHSKLRDLLAMVEGIEIAEPERRDECCGFGGM
;
A
#
# COMPACT_ATOMS: atom_id res chain seq x y z
N MET A 1 -0.85 18.71 -2.58
CA MET A 1 -0.60 17.91 -1.37
C MET A 1 0.79 17.32 -1.47
N LYS A 2 1.57 17.38 -0.38
CA LYS A 2 2.92 16.85 -0.30
C LYS A 2 2.87 15.39 0.16
N VAL A 3 3.28 14.48 -0.71
CA VAL A 3 3.25 13.04 -0.50
C VAL A 3 4.66 12.53 -0.22
N GLY A 4 4.84 11.91 0.95
CA GLY A 4 6.02 11.11 1.26
C GLY A 4 5.85 9.72 0.66
N LEU A 5 6.67 9.39 -0.34
CA LEU A 5 6.65 8.08 -0.97
C LEU A 5 7.37 7.06 -0.09
N PHE A 6 6.61 6.15 0.51
CA PHE A 6 7.13 5.03 1.29
C PHE A 6 7.45 3.85 0.36
N ILE A 7 8.73 3.53 0.18
CA ILE A 7 9.16 2.41 -0.65
C ILE A 7 9.55 1.21 0.24
N PRO A 8 8.79 0.11 0.20
CA PRO A 8 9.12 -1.13 0.91
C PRO A 8 10.51 -1.65 0.58
N CYS A 9 11.17 -2.24 1.57
CA CYS A 9 12.54 -2.77 1.44
C CYS A 9 12.66 -3.80 0.30
N TYR A 10 11.66 -4.68 0.13
CA TYR A 10 11.66 -5.68 -0.94
C TYR A 10 11.55 -5.04 -2.32
N ILE A 11 10.72 -4.02 -2.47
CA ILE A 11 10.60 -3.25 -3.73
C ILE A 11 11.92 -2.54 -4.03
N ASN A 12 12.52 -1.87 -3.02
CA ASN A 12 13.78 -1.16 -3.21
C ASN A 12 14.93 -2.09 -3.64
N ALA A 13 14.98 -3.30 -3.06
CA ALA A 13 16.07 -4.24 -3.31
C ALA A 13 15.89 -5.11 -4.56
N VAL A 14 14.65 -5.50 -4.89
CA VAL A 14 14.38 -6.55 -5.89
C VAL A 14 13.65 -6.01 -7.12
N TYR A 15 12.70 -5.08 -6.95
CA TYR A 15 11.84 -4.56 -8.02
C TYR A 15 11.78 -3.02 -8.03
N PRO A 16 12.92 -2.31 -8.14
CA PRO A 16 13.00 -0.86 -7.99
C PRO A 16 12.17 -0.09 -9.04
N GLU A 17 11.86 -0.71 -10.17
CA GLU A 17 10.95 -0.18 -11.18
C GLU A 17 9.54 0.06 -10.65
N VAL A 18 9.05 -0.72 -9.68
CA VAL A 18 7.75 -0.49 -9.03
C VAL A 18 7.78 0.81 -8.23
N GLY A 19 8.89 1.10 -7.54
CA GLY A 19 9.08 2.36 -6.83
C GLY A 19 9.12 3.57 -7.77
N ARG A 20 9.83 3.45 -8.90
CA ARG A 20 9.85 4.48 -9.95
C ARG A 20 8.47 4.72 -10.56
N ALA A 21 7.77 3.64 -10.93
CA ALA A 21 6.41 3.71 -11.47
C ALA A 21 5.42 4.35 -10.48
N SER A 22 5.54 4.02 -9.19
CA SER A 22 4.73 4.63 -8.12
C SER A 22 4.94 6.13 -8.02
N CYS A 23 6.21 6.58 -8.06
CA CYS A 23 6.55 8.01 -8.07
C CYS A 23 5.98 8.72 -9.30
N GLU A 24 6.15 8.13 -10.48
CA GLU A 24 5.64 8.69 -11.73
C GLU A 24 4.11 8.78 -11.74
N LEU A 25 3.42 7.72 -11.31
CA LEU A 25 1.96 7.68 -11.22
C LEU A 25 1.42 8.79 -10.31
N LEU A 26 1.97 8.91 -9.10
CA LEU A 26 1.57 9.94 -8.14
C LEU A 26 1.81 11.36 -8.68
N ARG A 27 2.93 11.60 -9.37
CA ARG A 27 3.20 12.89 -10.01
C ARG A 27 2.21 13.18 -11.15
N ARG A 28 1.89 12.18 -11.98
CA ARG A 28 0.93 12.32 -13.09
C ARG A 28 -0.48 12.67 -12.61
N VAL A 29 -0.88 12.23 -11.43
CA VAL A 29 -2.16 12.61 -10.81
C VAL A 29 -2.08 13.91 -9.98
N GLY A 30 -0.98 14.66 -10.08
CA GLY A 30 -0.85 16.00 -9.52
C GLY A 30 -0.32 16.07 -8.08
N CYS A 31 0.23 14.99 -7.53
CA CYS A 31 0.85 15.02 -6.21
C CYS A 31 2.26 15.63 -6.26
N ASP A 32 2.61 16.40 -5.22
CA ASP A 32 4.01 16.81 -4.96
C ASP A 32 4.72 15.68 -4.21
N VAL A 33 5.49 14.86 -4.92
CA VAL A 33 6.05 13.61 -4.41
C VAL A 33 7.51 13.77 -4.03
N ASP A 34 7.80 13.47 -2.77
CA ASP A 34 9.13 13.45 -2.17
C ASP A 34 9.46 12.04 -1.66
N TYR A 35 10.70 11.63 -1.81
CA TYR A 35 11.22 10.33 -1.39
C TYR A 35 12.32 10.55 -0.35
N PRO A 36 12.01 10.44 0.96
CA PRO A 36 13.05 10.56 1.98
C PRO A 36 14.06 9.41 1.86
N LEU A 37 15.34 9.73 1.67
CA LEU A 37 16.40 8.73 1.40
C LEU A 37 16.70 7.81 2.59
N ASP A 38 16.37 8.27 3.79
CA ASP A 38 16.67 7.63 5.06
C ASP A 38 15.66 6.54 5.47
N GLN A 39 14.79 6.12 4.55
CA GLN A 39 13.80 5.07 4.80
C GLN A 39 14.43 3.70 5.10
N THR A 40 13.74 2.92 5.93
CA THR A 40 14.11 1.55 6.29
C THR A 40 12.94 0.59 6.06
N CYS A 41 13.11 -0.70 6.42
CA CYS A 41 12.01 -1.66 6.44
C CYS A 41 10.88 -1.21 7.38
N CYS A 42 9.62 -1.57 7.07
CA CYS A 42 8.49 -1.36 7.97
C CYS A 42 8.61 -2.18 9.27
N GLY A 43 9.34 -3.30 9.25
CA GLY A 43 9.49 -4.20 10.40
C GLY A 43 8.58 -5.44 10.36
N GLN A 44 7.68 -5.56 9.38
CA GLN A 44 6.77 -6.70 9.27
C GLN A 44 7.48 -8.08 9.27
N PRO A 45 8.59 -8.29 8.54
CA PRO A 45 9.28 -9.58 8.59
C PRO A 45 9.80 -9.95 9.98
N MET A 46 10.23 -8.97 10.79
CA MET A 46 10.68 -9.21 12.16
C MET A 46 9.51 -9.65 13.05
N ALA A 47 8.36 -9.01 12.88
CA ALA A 47 7.13 -9.36 13.58
C ALA A 47 6.67 -10.79 13.27
N ASN A 48 6.63 -11.15 11.98
CA ASN A 48 6.25 -12.49 11.56
C ASN A 48 7.19 -13.57 12.12
N ALA A 49 8.49 -13.27 12.21
CA ALA A 49 9.50 -14.16 12.77
C ALA A 49 9.49 -14.25 14.31
N GLY A 50 8.56 -13.57 14.99
CA GLY A 50 8.44 -13.58 16.45
C GLY A 50 9.31 -12.54 17.17
N PHE A 51 10.00 -11.68 16.44
CA PHE A 51 10.87 -10.60 16.94
C PHE A 51 10.17 -9.23 16.83
N GLU A 52 8.85 -9.19 17.05
CA GLU A 52 8.05 -7.96 16.87
C GLU A 52 8.63 -6.78 17.65
N ARG A 53 9.04 -7.00 18.91
CA ARG A 53 9.63 -5.95 19.77
C ARG A 53 10.90 -5.32 19.20
N ASP A 54 11.65 -6.06 18.40
CA ASP A 54 12.88 -5.56 17.77
C ASP A 54 12.57 -4.58 16.62
N ALA A 55 11.30 -4.51 16.15
CA ALA A 55 10.85 -3.53 15.17
C ALA A 55 10.53 -2.15 15.77
N LYS A 56 10.59 -1.97 17.10
CA LYS A 56 10.24 -0.69 17.75
C LYS A 56 11.06 0.49 17.20
N ALA A 57 12.37 0.34 17.06
CA ALA A 57 13.24 1.39 16.52
C ALA A 57 12.91 1.73 15.05
N LEU A 58 12.41 0.76 14.27
CA LEU A 58 11.94 1.00 12.90
C LEU A 58 10.65 1.82 12.89
N ALA A 59 9.73 1.53 13.81
CA ALA A 59 8.48 2.28 13.96
C ALA A 59 8.72 3.74 14.36
N GLU A 60 9.59 3.98 15.34
CA GLU A 60 9.99 5.33 15.77
C GLU A 60 10.62 6.13 14.61
N ARG A 61 11.52 5.50 13.85
CA ARG A 61 12.14 6.11 12.68
C ARG A 61 11.13 6.45 11.59
N MET A 62 10.20 5.53 11.29
CA MET A 62 9.14 5.75 10.30
C MET A 62 8.26 6.95 10.68
N ASN A 63 7.81 7.04 11.94
CA ASN A 63 7.03 8.17 12.42
C ASN A 63 7.77 9.51 12.25
N ALA A 64 9.03 9.58 12.70
CA ALA A 64 9.83 10.80 12.62
C ALA A 64 10.13 11.21 11.17
N LEU A 65 10.49 10.24 10.32
CA LEU A 65 10.89 10.51 8.95
C LEU A 65 9.73 11.08 8.11
N PHE A 66 8.52 10.58 8.38
CA PHE A 66 7.33 10.95 7.63
C PHE A 66 6.42 11.99 8.32
N GLU A 67 6.86 12.58 9.42
CA GLU A 67 6.06 13.54 10.21
C GLU A 67 5.59 14.75 9.38
N ARG A 68 6.45 15.23 8.48
CA ARG A 68 6.28 16.47 7.71
C ARG A 68 5.40 16.37 6.46
N TYR A 69 4.83 15.21 6.16
CA TYR A 69 4.05 15.00 4.93
C TYR A 69 2.55 15.04 5.20
N ASP A 70 1.79 15.55 4.23
CA ASP A 70 0.33 15.53 4.28
C ASP A 70 -0.18 14.08 4.19
N TYR A 71 0.48 13.28 3.35
CA TYR A 71 0.19 11.86 3.13
C TYR A 71 1.47 11.04 3.01
N VAL A 72 1.42 9.80 3.46
CA VAL A 72 2.43 8.78 3.21
C VAL A 72 1.81 7.71 2.33
N VAL A 73 2.42 7.41 1.19
CA VAL A 73 1.83 6.46 0.23
C VAL A 73 2.83 5.36 -0.07
N GLY A 74 2.40 4.11 0.09
CA GLY A 74 3.24 2.93 -0.15
C GLY A 74 2.61 1.94 -1.15
N PRO A 75 3.38 1.40 -2.11
CA PRO A 75 2.90 0.37 -3.06
C PRO A 75 2.97 -1.04 -2.46
N SER A 76 2.60 -1.21 -1.19
CA SER A 76 2.52 -2.53 -0.54
C SER A 76 1.49 -2.53 0.57
N ALA A 77 0.44 -3.31 0.34
CA ALA A 77 -0.60 -3.58 1.33
C ALA A 77 -0.04 -4.09 2.66
N SER A 78 0.89 -5.04 2.63
CA SER A 78 1.39 -5.68 3.85
C SER A 78 2.21 -4.70 4.70
N CYS A 79 3.02 -3.85 4.06
CA CYS A 79 3.81 -2.85 4.76
C CYS A 79 2.93 -1.73 5.34
N VAL A 80 1.95 -1.25 4.58
CA VAL A 80 0.99 -0.23 5.04
C VAL A 80 0.17 -0.78 6.23
N VAL A 81 -0.33 -2.00 6.14
CA VAL A 81 -1.05 -2.65 7.26
C VAL A 81 -0.17 -2.78 8.49
N PHE A 82 1.09 -3.17 8.35
CA PHE A 82 1.96 -3.30 9.51
C PHE A 82 2.22 -1.95 10.21
N VAL A 83 2.32 -0.87 9.44
CA VAL A 83 2.41 0.48 10.02
C VAL A 83 1.12 0.84 10.75
N ARG A 84 -0.06 0.63 10.16
CA ARG A 84 -1.36 0.97 10.77
C ARG A 84 -1.67 0.12 12.02
N GLU A 85 -1.52 -1.20 11.91
CA GLU A 85 -2.00 -2.16 12.91
C GLU A 85 -0.90 -2.69 13.85
N GLY A 86 0.35 -2.72 13.38
CA GLY A 86 1.48 -3.27 14.12
C GLY A 86 2.13 -2.25 15.07
N TYR A 87 2.39 -1.04 14.58
CA TYR A 87 3.07 0.01 15.35
C TYR A 87 2.37 0.44 16.64
N PRO A 88 1.02 0.46 16.73
CA PRO A 88 0.33 0.77 17.98
C PRO A 88 0.72 -0.15 19.14
N ARG A 89 1.17 -1.38 18.85
CA ARG A 89 1.63 -2.36 19.87
C ARG A 89 3.11 -2.20 20.24
N LEU A 90 3.87 -1.43 19.46
CA LEU A 90 5.31 -1.25 19.60
C LEU A 90 5.69 0.06 20.26
N LEU A 91 4.87 1.10 20.08
CA LEU A 91 5.18 2.45 20.51
C LEU A 91 4.58 2.73 21.88
N ASP A 92 5.40 3.25 22.80
CA ASP A 92 4.97 3.53 24.18
C ASP A 92 3.94 4.67 24.26
N ASN A 93 3.94 5.57 23.27
CA ASN A 93 3.03 6.71 23.17
C ASN A 93 2.26 6.70 21.85
N TYR A 94 1.07 6.11 21.84
CA TYR A 94 0.22 6.05 20.64
C TYR A 94 -0.12 7.44 20.05
N ARG A 95 -0.10 8.52 20.86
CA ARG A 95 -0.39 9.88 20.34
C ARG A 95 0.61 10.33 19.29
N GLU A 96 1.87 9.89 19.39
CA GLU A 96 2.91 10.21 18.40
C GLU A 96 2.70 9.45 17.08
N HIS A 97 2.02 8.30 17.14
CA HIS A 97 1.72 7.46 15.98
C HIS A 97 0.37 7.77 15.31
N ALA A 98 -0.63 8.23 16.08
CA ALA A 98 -1.97 8.56 15.56
C ALA A 98 -1.93 9.55 14.38
N CYS A 99 -0.90 10.40 14.35
CA CYS A 99 -0.64 11.30 13.24
C CYS A 99 -0.22 10.58 11.95
N LEU A 100 0.61 9.53 12.02
CA LEU A 100 1.01 8.75 10.84
C LEU A 100 -0.09 7.79 10.39
N ASP A 101 -0.73 7.11 11.35
CA ASP A 101 -1.79 6.12 11.11
C ASP A 101 -2.93 6.71 10.27
N SER A 102 -3.35 7.94 10.59
CA SER A 102 -4.41 8.66 9.86
C SER A 102 -4.04 9.13 8.46
N ARG A 103 -2.77 9.04 8.04
CA ARG A 103 -2.29 9.58 6.75
C ARG A 103 -1.41 8.65 5.94
N ILE A 104 -1.19 7.42 6.39
CA ILE A 104 -0.52 6.39 5.58
C ILE A 104 -1.53 5.63 4.75
N TRP A 105 -1.26 5.41 3.46
CA TRP A 105 -2.18 4.80 2.49
C TRP A 105 -1.47 3.82 1.57
N GLU A 106 -2.19 2.77 1.18
CA GLU A 106 -1.77 1.95 0.05
C GLU A 106 -2.07 2.68 -1.26
N ILE A 107 -1.23 2.53 -2.29
CA ILE A 107 -1.31 3.37 -3.49
C ILE A 107 -2.66 3.29 -4.23
N CYS A 108 -3.27 2.11 -4.34
CA CYS A 108 -4.58 1.95 -4.95
C CYS A 108 -5.67 2.56 -4.07
N GLU A 109 -5.60 2.35 -2.76
CA GLU A 109 -6.49 2.99 -1.79
C GLU A 109 -6.43 4.51 -1.89
N PHE A 110 -5.22 5.08 -1.91
CA PHE A 110 -4.98 6.51 -2.01
C PHE A 110 -5.53 7.10 -3.31
N LEU A 111 -5.25 6.45 -4.44
CA LEU A 111 -5.75 6.89 -5.74
C LEU A 111 -7.28 6.84 -5.80
N HIS A 112 -7.88 5.77 -5.28
CA HIS A 112 -9.33 5.55 -5.33
C HIS A 112 -10.10 6.45 -4.36
N ASP A 113 -9.63 6.61 -3.12
CA ASP A 113 -10.41 7.24 -2.05
C ASP A 113 -10.04 8.70 -1.79
N VAL A 114 -8.77 9.06 -2.00
CA VAL A 114 -8.24 10.40 -1.72
C VAL A 114 -8.12 11.22 -3.00
N VAL A 115 -7.37 10.73 -3.99
CA VAL A 115 -7.11 11.49 -5.22
C VAL A 115 -8.33 11.54 -6.12
N LYS A 116 -9.04 10.40 -6.29
CA LYS A 116 -10.24 10.26 -7.12
C LYS A 116 -10.04 10.86 -8.54
N PRO A 117 -9.05 10.37 -9.30
CA PRO A 117 -8.76 10.91 -10.62
C PRO A 117 -9.98 10.75 -11.53
N ALA A 118 -10.35 11.80 -12.25
CA ALA A 118 -11.45 11.75 -13.22
C ALA A 118 -11.14 10.85 -14.43
N ARG A 119 -9.85 10.69 -14.75
CA ARG A 119 -9.33 9.80 -15.80
C ARG A 119 -7.88 9.41 -15.52
N LEU A 120 -7.46 8.26 -16.03
CA LEU A 120 -6.05 7.88 -16.14
C LEU A 120 -5.63 7.93 -17.61
N ASP A 121 -4.65 8.77 -17.94
CA ASP A 121 -4.11 8.88 -19.30
C ASP A 121 -3.15 7.72 -19.58
N ALA A 122 -3.73 6.54 -19.80
CA ALA A 122 -3.02 5.29 -20.00
C ALA A 122 -3.78 4.37 -20.96
N ARG A 123 -3.03 3.67 -21.80
CA ARG A 123 -3.55 2.66 -22.73
C ARG A 123 -2.76 1.37 -22.58
N PHE A 124 -3.46 0.25 -22.39
CA PHE A 124 -2.85 -1.07 -22.20
C PHE A 124 -3.73 -2.16 -22.84
N PRO A 125 -3.60 -2.41 -24.16
CA PRO A 125 -4.50 -3.27 -24.94
C PRO A 125 -4.21 -4.76 -24.74
N HIS A 126 -4.23 -5.21 -23.48
CA HIS A 126 -3.90 -6.57 -23.08
C HIS A 126 -4.89 -7.09 -22.05
N ARG A 127 -5.02 -8.41 -22.03
CA ARG A 127 -5.79 -9.13 -21.01
C ARG A 127 -4.92 -9.36 -19.78
N VAL A 128 -5.39 -8.90 -18.63
CA VAL A 128 -4.70 -9.03 -17.33
C VAL A 128 -5.56 -9.80 -16.35
N SER A 129 -4.92 -10.55 -15.45
CA SER A 129 -5.59 -11.14 -14.28
C SER A 129 -5.31 -10.30 -13.04
N LEU A 130 -6.29 -10.16 -12.16
CA LEU A 130 -6.10 -9.52 -10.87
C LEU A 130 -5.69 -10.53 -9.81
N HIS A 131 -4.60 -10.22 -9.10
CA HIS A 131 -4.23 -10.91 -7.88
C HIS A 131 -4.35 -9.94 -6.71
N ASN A 132 -5.33 -10.17 -5.85
CA ASN A 132 -5.57 -9.33 -4.69
C ASN A 132 -4.72 -9.78 -3.50
N SER A 133 -3.96 -8.85 -2.91
CA SER A 133 -3.21 -9.13 -1.67
C SER A 133 -4.17 -9.52 -0.55
N CYS A 134 -3.85 -10.56 0.22
CA CYS A 134 -4.63 -10.95 1.41
C CYS A 134 -4.72 -9.82 2.45
N HIS A 135 -3.64 -9.05 2.66
CA HIS A 135 -3.65 -7.84 3.49
C HIS A 135 -4.53 -6.74 2.87
N GLY A 136 -4.50 -6.60 1.55
CA GLY A 136 -5.38 -5.67 0.82
C GLY A 136 -6.85 -5.99 1.03
N VAL A 137 -7.24 -7.25 0.85
CA VAL A 137 -8.63 -7.71 0.97
C VAL A 137 -9.10 -7.68 2.43
N ARG A 138 -8.39 -8.38 3.32
CA ARG A 138 -8.89 -8.70 4.67
C ARG A 138 -8.57 -7.65 5.74
N MET A 139 -7.50 -6.88 5.55
CA MET A 139 -7.08 -5.87 6.54
C MET A 139 -7.39 -4.43 6.09
N MET A 140 -7.40 -4.16 4.77
CA MET A 140 -7.64 -2.80 4.26
C MET A 140 -8.95 -2.64 3.48
N GLY A 141 -9.68 -3.72 3.19
CA GLY A 141 -10.93 -3.64 2.43
C GLY A 141 -10.75 -3.06 1.02
N LEU A 142 -9.65 -3.38 0.34
CA LEU A 142 -9.44 -2.97 -1.05
C LEU A 142 -10.35 -3.73 -2.03
N SER A 143 -10.86 -4.89 -1.63
CA SER A 143 -11.80 -5.72 -2.38
C SER A 143 -12.65 -6.53 -1.40
N SER A 144 -13.83 -6.99 -1.84
CA SER A 144 -14.66 -7.89 -1.03
C SER A 144 -13.96 -9.24 -0.81
N PRO A 145 -13.83 -9.72 0.43
CA PRO A 145 -13.39 -11.09 0.73
C PRO A 145 -14.44 -12.12 0.30
N SER A 146 -14.00 -13.23 -0.28
CA SER A 146 -14.93 -14.25 -0.81
C SER A 146 -15.67 -15.04 0.28
N GLU A 147 -15.15 -15.05 1.50
CA GLU A 147 -15.79 -15.68 2.67
C GLU A 147 -16.98 -14.88 3.23
N LEU A 148 -17.17 -13.62 2.82
CA LEU A 148 -18.26 -12.78 3.28
C LEU A 148 -19.40 -12.72 2.25
N HIS A 149 -20.64 -12.82 2.72
CA HIS A 149 -21.83 -12.67 1.88
C HIS A 149 -22.15 -11.19 1.66
N VAL A 150 -21.29 -10.47 0.93
CA VAL A 150 -21.43 -9.03 0.64
C VAL A 150 -21.27 -8.76 -0.86
N PRO A 151 -21.83 -7.65 -1.40
CA PRO A 151 -21.61 -7.28 -2.79
C PRO A 151 -20.12 -7.17 -3.12
N TYR A 152 -19.74 -7.64 -4.31
CA TYR A 152 -18.36 -7.57 -4.78
C TYR A 152 -17.98 -6.13 -5.14
N HIS A 153 -16.88 -5.64 -4.57
CA HIS A 153 -16.20 -4.41 -4.95
C HIS A 153 -14.70 -4.65 -5.05
N SER A 154 -13.98 -3.83 -5.83
CA SER A 154 -12.52 -3.84 -5.89
C SER A 154 -11.99 -2.49 -6.36
N LYS A 155 -11.30 -1.77 -5.48
CA LYS A 155 -10.71 -0.46 -5.79
C LYS A 155 -9.68 -0.55 -6.91
N LEU A 156 -8.92 -1.65 -6.96
CA LEU A 156 -7.96 -1.92 -8.03
C LEU A 156 -8.67 -2.11 -9.37
N ARG A 157 -9.78 -2.86 -9.39
CA ARG A 157 -10.59 -3.04 -10.59
C ARG A 157 -11.15 -1.70 -11.08
N ASP A 158 -11.67 -0.88 -10.18
CA ASP A 158 -12.26 0.41 -10.51
C ASP A 158 -11.23 1.37 -11.14
N LEU A 159 -10.00 1.40 -10.62
CA LEU A 159 -8.90 2.16 -11.21
C LEU A 159 -8.47 1.61 -12.58
N LEU A 160 -8.31 0.28 -12.70
CA LEU A 160 -7.91 -0.33 -13.97
C LEU A 160 -8.98 -0.17 -15.05
N ALA A 161 -10.26 -0.12 -14.71
CA ALA A 161 -11.34 0.14 -15.66
C ALA A 161 -11.24 1.53 -16.33
N MET A 162 -10.45 2.45 -15.79
CA MET A 162 -10.16 3.75 -16.41
C MET A 162 -9.07 3.69 -17.50
N VAL A 163 -8.35 2.56 -17.62
CA VAL A 163 -7.25 2.38 -18.59
C VAL A 163 -7.80 1.97 -19.94
N GLU A 164 -7.42 2.67 -21.00
CA GLU A 164 -7.92 2.39 -22.34
C GLU A 164 -7.42 1.02 -22.86
N GLY A 165 -8.35 0.19 -23.35
CA GLY A 165 -8.06 -1.06 -24.03
C GLY A 165 -7.75 -2.26 -23.13
N ILE A 166 -7.70 -2.09 -21.80
CA ILE A 166 -7.43 -3.20 -20.89
C ILE A 166 -8.63 -4.15 -20.81
N GLU A 167 -8.35 -5.46 -20.82
CA GLU A 167 -9.34 -6.49 -20.52
C GLU A 167 -9.01 -7.11 -19.16
N ILE A 168 -9.89 -6.94 -18.18
CA ILE A 168 -9.69 -7.47 -16.82
C ILE A 168 -10.39 -8.82 -16.71
N ALA A 169 -9.60 -9.88 -16.52
CA ALA A 169 -10.07 -11.22 -16.18
C ALA A 169 -9.94 -11.48 -14.68
N GLU A 170 -10.95 -12.12 -14.09
CA GLU A 170 -10.91 -12.56 -12.69
C GLU A 170 -10.56 -14.05 -12.63
N PRO A 171 -9.66 -14.48 -11.73
CA PRO A 171 -9.44 -15.89 -11.49
C PRO A 171 -10.68 -16.53 -10.83
N GLU A 172 -10.81 -17.85 -10.96
CA GLU A 172 -11.90 -18.62 -10.32
C GLU A 172 -11.91 -18.40 -8.80
N ARG A 173 -10.72 -18.34 -8.20
CA ARG A 173 -10.50 -18.01 -6.79
C ARG A 173 -9.94 -16.59 -6.66
N ARG A 174 -10.83 -15.61 -6.55
CA ARG A 174 -10.53 -14.16 -6.67
C ARG A 174 -9.57 -13.58 -5.62
N ASP A 175 -9.53 -14.18 -4.43
CA ASP A 175 -8.77 -13.70 -3.28
C ASP A 175 -7.95 -14.82 -2.61
N GLU A 176 -7.58 -15.83 -3.40
CA GLU A 176 -6.67 -16.89 -2.98
C GLU A 176 -5.28 -16.34 -2.64
N CYS A 177 -4.73 -16.80 -1.53
CA CYS A 177 -3.41 -16.40 -1.06
C CYS A 177 -2.32 -16.87 -2.04
N CYS A 178 -1.35 -16.00 -2.36
CA CYS A 178 -0.19 -16.37 -3.18
C CYS A 178 0.78 -17.34 -2.49
N GLY A 179 0.64 -17.56 -1.18
CA GLY A 179 1.51 -18.46 -0.40
C GLY A 179 2.86 -17.86 0.01
N PHE A 180 3.16 -16.59 -0.30
CA PHE A 180 4.45 -15.97 0.01
C PHE A 180 4.61 -15.55 1.48
N GLY A 181 3.55 -15.00 2.10
CA GLY A 181 3.62 -14.45 3.46
C GLY A 181 3.66 -15.50 4.58
N GLY A 182 3.79 -15.06 5.83
CA GLY A 182 3.75 -15.93 7.02
C GLY A 182 5.11 -16.46 7.50
N MET A 183 6.22 -15.92 6.95
CA MET A 183 7.57 -16.04 7.50
C MET A 183 7.98 -14.77 8.22
#